data_AF-A0AAD1ADS3-F1
#
_entry.id   AF-A0AAD1ADS3-F1
#
_cell.length_a   1.000
_cell.length_b   1.000
_cell.length_c   1.000
_cell.angle_alpha   90.00
_cell.angle_beta   90.00
_cell.angle_gamma   90.00
#
_symmetry.space_group_name_H-M   'P 1'
#
loop_
_entity.id
_entity.type
_entity.pdbx_description
1 polymer ?
#
loop_
_entity_poly.entity_id
_entity_poly.type
_entity_poly.pdbx_seq_one_letter_code
_entity_poly.pdbx_strand_id
1 'polypeptide(L)'
;MPDSALERMVDSFIDLDSPTDRQNRPFPVSYVVNILVEIGAADLLFAPRPRYGELSALEWAIDNLSDGAEVEGDRVSMLNHALISAVLRMRGADAAQTELFEEFEFPFAASKKQ
;
A
#
# COMPACT_ATOMS: atom_id res chain seq x y z
N MET A 1 0.61 19.20 -6.87
CA MET A 1 2.00 18.97 -6.41
C MET A 1 2.89 18.97 -7.64
N PRO A 2 4.13 19.51 -7.64
CA PRO A 2 5.00 19.41 -8.81
C PRO A 2 5.35 17.95 -9.12
N ASP A 3 5.38 17.54 -10.39
CA ASP A 3 5.65 16.15 -10.80
C ASP A 3 6.97 15.62 -10.23
N SER A 4 8.02 16.46 -10.22
CA SER A 4 9.32 16.12 -9.63
C SER A 4 9.27 15.79 -8.12
N ALA A 5 8.25 16.23 -7.39
CA ALA A 5 8.08 15.86 -5.98
C ALA A 5 7.41 14.49 -5.84
N LEU A 6 6.46 14.15 -6.74
CA LEU A 6 5.84 12.82 -6.81
C LEU A 6 6.86 11.77 -7.22
N GLU A 7 7.69 12.09 -8.21
CA GLU A 7 8.77 11.21 -8.65
C GLU A 7 9.74 10.88 -7.52
N ARG A 8 10.20 11.90 -6.78
CA ARG A 8 11.08 11.71 -5.61
C ARG A 8 10.42 10.88 -4.51
N MET A 9 9.13 11.09 -4.27
CA MET A 9 8.39 10.34 -3.25
C MET A 9 8.41 8.84 -3.58
N VAL A 10 8.12 8.50 -4.83
CA VAL A 10 8.11 7.12 -5.32
C VAL A 10 9.52 6.53 -5.44
N ASP A 11 10.55 7.35 -5.68
CA ASP A 11 11.96 6.93 -5.82
C ASP A 11 12.72 6.80 -4.49
N SER A 12 12.14 7.28 -3.39
CA SER A 12 12.84 7.35 -2.10
C SER A 12 12.99 6.01 -1.37
N PHE A 13 12.35 4.92 -1.80
CA PHE A 13 12.30 3.70 -1.00
C PHE A 13 13.67 3.03 -0.85
N ILE A 14 14.52 3.12 -1.88
CA ILE A 14 15.89 2.60 -1.84
C ILE A 14 16.80 3.36 -0.87
N ASP A 15 16.45 4.60 -0.53
CA ASP A 15 17.20 5.39 0.44
C ASP A 15 16.92 4.96 1.88
N LEU A 16 15.89 4.13 2.10
CA LEU A 16 15.50 3.55 3.39
C LEU A 16 16.29 2.27 3.68
N ASP A 17 17.61 2.38 3.79
CA ASP A 17 18.50 1.22 3.82
C ASP A 17 19.34 1.05 5.11
N SER A 18 19.17 1.92 6.11
CA SER A 18 19.74 1.65 7.43
C SER A 18 19.04 0.47 8.13
N PRO A 19 19.66 -0.21 9.12
CA PRO A 19 18.99 -1.28 9.85
C PRO A 19 17.63 -0.88 10.45
N THR A 20 17.53 0.35 10.95
CA THR A 20 16.28 0.90 11.48
C THR A 20 15.27 1.19 10.37
N ASP A 21 15.72 1.72 9.23
CA ASP A 21 14.84 1.99 8.10
C ASP A 21 14.28 0.71 7.50
N ARG A 22 15.11 -0.33 7.36
CA ARG A 22 14.71 -1.67 6.89
C ARG A 22 13.56 -2.22 7.74
N GLN A 23 13.73 -2.22 9.06
CA GLN A 23 12.68 -2.65 10.01
C GLN A 23 11.39 -1.85 9.87
N ASN A 24 11.50 -0.55 9.60
CA ASN A 24 10.34 0.35 9.54
C ASN A 24 9.84 0.60 8.12
N ARG A 25 10.43 0.00 7.08
CA ARG A 25 10.11 0.26 5.66
C ARG A 25 8.61 0.20 5.33
N PRO A 26 7.79 -0.70 5.94
CA PRO A 26 6.35 -0.68 5.71
C PRO A 26 5.68 0.67 6.00
N PHE A 27 6.17 1.46 6.96
CA PHE A 27 5.61 2.76 7.32
C PHE A 27 5.67 3.78 6.17
N PRO A 28 6.85 4.22 5.71
CA PRO A 28 6.95 5.19 4.62
C PRO A 28 6.30 4.69 3.33
N VAL A 29 6.41 3.40 3.00
CA VAL A 29 5.73 2.83 1.83
C VAL A 29 4.21 3.00 1.97
N SER A 30 3.64 2.69 3.14
CA SER A 30 2.19 2.86 3.40
C SER A 30 1.72 4.31 3.24
N TYR A 31 2.53 5.28 3.65
CA TYR A 31 2.20 6.69 3.48
C TYR A 31 2.18 7.09 2.00
N VAL A 32 3.21 6.71 1.25
CA VAL A 32 3.29 7.00 -0.19
C VAL A 32 2.14 6.35 -0.94
N VAL A 33 1.81 5.09 -0.65
CA VAL A 33 0.64 4.39 -1.23
C VAL A 33 -0.64 5.18 -0.97
N ASN A 34 -0.90 5.56 0.28
CA ASN A 34 -2.12 6.30 0.61
C ASN A 34 -2.20 7.66 -0.09
N ILE A 35 -1.10 8.42 -0.11
CA ILE A 35 -1.06 9.74 -0.75
C ILE A 35 -1.33 9.62 -2.25
N LEU A 36 -0.64 8.72 -2.95
CA LEU A 36 -0.75 8.60 -4.40
C LEU A 36 -2.12 8.12 -4.84
N VAL A 37 -2.73 7.21 -4.07
CA VAL A 37 -4.09 6.76 -4.33
C VAL A 37 -5.10 7.88 -4.10
N GLU A 38 -4.95 8.64 -3.01
CA GLU A 38 -5.85 9.76 -2.69
C GLU A 38 -5.86 10.84 -3.77
N ILE A 39 -4.69 11.13 -4.37
CA ILE A 39 -4.59 12.17 -5.40
C ILE A 39 -4.78 11.64 -6.83
N GLY A 40 -5.10 10.35 -7.00
CA GLY A 40 -5.33 9.74 -8.31
C GLY A 40 -4.05 9.50 -9.15
N ALA A 41 -2.89 9.41 -8.51
CA ALA A 41 -1.57 9.16 -9.13
C ALA A 41 -1.01 7.77 -8.75
N ALA A 42 -1.89 6.80 -8.53
CA ALA A 42 -1.50 5.46 -8.08
C ALA A 42 -0.71 4.67 -9.13
N ASP A 43 -0.87 5.00 -10.41
CA ASP A 43 -0.13 4.43 -11.53
C ASP A 43 1.40 4.55 -11.35
N LEU A 44 1.86 5.62 -10.70
CA LEU A 44 3.27 5.83 -10.40
C LEU A 44 3.88 4.73 -9.52
N LEU A 45 3.08 4.04 -8.69
CA LEU A 45 3.56 2.94 -7.84
C LEU A 45 3.90 1.68 -8.64
N PHE A 46 3.26 1.52 -9.80
CA PHE A 46 3.33 0.32 -10.65
C PHE A 46 4.17 0.53 -11.91
N ALA A 47 4.52 1.78 -12.22
CA ALA A 47 5.38 2.09 -13.36
C ALA A 47 6.83 1.62 -13.13
N PRO A 48 7.49 0.99 -14.13
CA PRO A 48 8.92 0.69 -14.11
C PRO A 48 9.77 1.92 -13.80
N ARG A 49 10.80 1.79 -12.95
CA ARG A 49 11.70 2.91 -12.63
C ARG A 49 13.19 2.52 -12.72
N PRO A 50 14.04 3.34 -13.36
CA PRO A 50 15.48 3.06 -13.45
C PRO A 50 16.17 2.93 -12.09
N ARG A 51 15.69 3.65 -11.07
CA ARG A 51 16.25 3.63 -9.71
C ARG A 51 16.06 2.28 -9.00
N TYR A 52 15.11 1.47 -9.47
CA TYR A 52 14.82 0.14 -8.98
C TYR A 52 15.23 -0.96 -9.98
N GLY A 53 16.07 -0.64 -10.97
CA GLY A 53 16.49 -1.60 -11.99
C GLY A 53 15.33 -2.04 -12.90
N GLU A 54 14.45 -1.11 -13.28
CA GLU A 54 13.24 -1.33 -14.08
C GLU A 54 12.10 -2.05 -13.35
N LEU A 55 12.26 -2.42 -12.09
CA LEU A 55 11.13 -2.82 -11.24
C LEU A 55 10.22 -1.61 -10.96
N SER A 56 8.97 -1.89 -10.63
CA SER A 56 8.11 -0.86 -10.05
C SER A 56 8.51 -0.53 -8.61
N ALA A 57 8.11 0.64 -8.11
CA ALA A 57 8.42 1.03 -6.74
C ALA A 57 7.80 0.08 -5.70
N LEU A 58 6.56 -0.39 -5.97
CA LEU A 58 5.88 -1.32 -5.08
C LEU A 58 6.52 -2.71 -5.13
N GLU A 59 6.91 -3.18 -6.31
CA GLU A 59 7.63 -4.45 -6.48
C GLU A 59 8.97 -4.43 -5.74
N TRP A 60 9.77 -3.38 -5.94
CA TRP A 60 11.02 -3.23 -5.19
C TRP A 60 10.79 -3.23 -3.67
N ALA A 61 9.75 -2.53 -3.19
CA ALA A 61 9.46 -2.46 -1.76
C ALA A 61 9.09 -3.82 -1.16
N ILE A 62 8.36 -4.65 -1.91
CA ILE A 62 7.97 -6.02 -1.50
C ILE A 62 9.19 -6.95 -1.54
N ASP A 63 9.96 -6.91 -2.62
CA ASP A 63 11.14 -7.77 -2.81
C ASP A 63 12.27 -7.48 -1.82
N ASN A 64 12.26 -6.29 -1.20
CA ASN A 64 13.25 -5.90 -0.20
C ASN A 64 12.77 -6.11 1.25
N LEU A 65 11.59 -6.67 1.48
CA LEU A 65 11.21 -7.17 2.80
C LEU A 65 12.10 -8.37 3.18
N SER A 66 12.30 -8.59 4.47
CA SER A 66 12.99 -9.80 4.93
C SER A 66 12.21 -11.07 4.59
N ASP A 67 12.87 -12.22 4.59
CA ASP A 67 12.23 -13.52 4.37
C ASP A 67 11.07 -13.72 5.36
N GLY A 68 9.86 -13.95 4.84
CA GLY A 68 8.65 -14.04 5.66
C GLY A 68 8.29 -12.76 6.41
N ALA A 69 8.94 -11.64 6.10
CA ALA A 69 8.88 -10.36 6.79
C ALA A 69 9.18 -10.41 8.30
N GLU A 70 10.06 -11.31 8.72
CA GLU A 70 10.41 -11.50 10.15
C GLU A 70 11.04 -10.26 10.80
N VAL A 71 11.84 -9.49 10.06
CA VAL A 71 12.52 -8.27 10.56
C VAL A 71 11.53 -7.13 10.74
N GLU A 72 10.60 -6.96 9.80
CA GLU A 72 9.57 -5.94 9.86
C GLU A 72 8.48 -6.29 10.89
N GLY A 73 8.16 -7.58 11.01
CA GLY A 73 7.18 -8.13 11.94
C GLY A 73 5.80 -7.52 11.75
N ASP A 74 5.13 -7.16 12.85
CA ASP A 74 3.78 -6.60 12.85
C ASP A 74 3.64 -5.30 12.03
N ARG A 75 4.74 -4.61 11.72
CA ARG A 75 4.73 -3.38 10.93
C ARG A 75 4.24 -3.59 9.51
N VAL A 76 4.38 -4.81 8.97
CA VAL A 76 3.81 -5.17 7.66
C VAL A 76 2.29 -5.01 7.62
N SER A 77 1.60 -5.12 8.76
CA SER A 77 0.17 -4.86 8.83
C SER A 77 -0.22 -3.47 8.33
N MET A 78 0.68 -2.48 8.45
CA MET A 78 0.43 -1.14 7.91
C MET A 78 0.37 -1.12 6.39
N LEU A 79 1.28 -1.86 5.75
CA LEU A 79 1.29 -1.99 4.30
C LEU A 79 0.02 -2.71 3.83
N ASN A 80 -0.39 -3.77 4.53
CA ASN A 80 -1.64 -4.46 4.26
C ASN A 80 -2.86 -3.53 4.36
N HIS A 81 -2.94 -2.74 5.44
CA HIS A 81 -4.01 -1.75 5.60
C HIS A 81 -4.00 -0.67 4.52
N ALA A 82 -2.82 -0.19 4.12
CA ALA A 82 -2.70 0.80 3.05
C ALA A 82 -3.17 0.24 1.71
N LEU A 83 -2.80 -1.01 1.37
CA LEU A 83 -3.24 -1.67 0.14
C LEU A 83 -4.74 -1.96 0.13
N ILE A 84 -5.29 -2.47 1.24
CA ILE A 84 -6.75 -2.68 1.36
C ILE A 84 -7.48 -1.34 1.24
N SER A 85 -7.02 -0.31 1.94
CA SER A 85 -7.62 1.02 1.85
C SER A 85 -7.52 1.59 0.45
N ALA A 86 -6.39 1.39 -0.24
CA ALA A 86 -6.19 1.80 -1.61
C ALA A 86 -7.20 1.14 -2.56
N VAL A 87 -7.34 -0.18 -2.50
CA VAL A 87 -8.30 -0.93 -3.33
C VAL A 87 -9.73 -0.45 -3.07
N LEU A 88 -10.10 -0.22 -1.80
CA LEU A 88 -11.42 0.30 -1.45
C LEU A 88 -11.68 1.70 -2.04
N ARG A 89 -10.68 2.60 -2.04
CA ARG A 89 -10.81 3.92 -2.66
C ARG A 89 -10.90 3.84 -4.18
N MET A 90 -10.05 3.03 -4.81
CA MET A 90 -10.05 2.84 -6.27
C MET A 90 -11.37 2.27 -6.79
N ARG A 91 -12.09 1.51 -5.97
CA ARG A 91 -13.42 1.00 -6.28
C ARG A 91 -14.43 2.13 -6.51
N GLY A 92 -14.24 3.30 -5.89
CA GLY A 92 -15.16 4.43 -5.94
C GLY A 92 -16.26 4.34 -4.87
N ALA A 93 -16.80 5.50 -4.48
CA ALA A 93 -17.82 5.60 -3.44
C ALA A 93 -19.18 5.00 -3.85
N ASP A 94 -19.44 4.93 -5.16
CA ASP A 94 -20.71 4.44 -5.72
C ASP A 94 -20.67 2.95 -6.07
N ALA A 95 -19.59 2.24 -5.75
CA ALA A 95 -19.47 0.84 -6.10
C ALA A 95 -20.36 -0.05 -5.23
N ALA A 96 -21.40 -0.59 -5.87
CA ALA A 96 -22.28 -1.60 -5.30
C ALA A 96 -21.49 -2.84 -4.87
N GLN A 97 -21.98 -3.51 -3.80
CA GLN A 97 -21.52 -4.81 -3.31
C GLN A 97 -21.21 -5.77 -4.48
N THR A 98 -20.04 -6.40 -4.46
CA THR A 98 -19.68 -7.40 -5.47
C THR A 98 -20.35 -8.73 -5.13
N GLU A 99 -20.56 -9.59 -6.11
CA GLU A 99 -21.10 -10.96 -5.94
C GLU A 99 -20.40 -11.74 -4.81
N LEU A 100 -19.08 -11.56 -4.64
CA LEU A 100 -18.28 -12.17 -3.57
C LEU A 100 -18.82 -11.92 -2.15
N PHE A 101 -19.49 -10.79 -1.94
CA PHE A 101 -20.02 -10.42 -0.64
C PHE A 101 -21.53 -10.61 -0.51
N GLU A 102 -22.25 -11.03 -1.56
CA GLU A 102 -23.72 -11.14 -1.51
C GLU A 102 -24.21 -12.06 -0.39
N GLU A 103 -23.47 -13.14 -0.12
CA GLU A 103 -23.76 -14.10 0.95
C GLU A 103 -22.97 -13.84 2.25
N PHE A 104 -22.14 -12.78 2.28
CA PHE A 104 -21.32 -12.48 3.45
C PHE A 104 -22.13 -11.73 4.51
N GLU A 105 -22.49 -12.42 5.59
CA GLU A 105 -23.11 -11.80 6.76
C GLU A 105 -22.05 -11.31 7.76
N PHE A 106 -22.06 -10.02 8.08
CA PHE A 106 -21.24 -9.48 9.15
C PHE A 106 -21.70 -10.06 10.51
N PRO A 107 -20.83 -10.75 11.28
CA PRO A 107 -21.22 -11.40 12.53
C PRO A 107 -21.86 -10.47 13.58
N PHE A 108 -21.59 -9.17 13.48
CA PHE A 108 -22.08 -8.15 14.43
C PHE A 108 -23.29 -7.36 13.93
N ALA A 109 -23.72 -7.55 12.67
CA ALA A 109 -24.92 -6.90 12.13
C ALA A 109 -26.21 -7.61 12.61
N ALA A 110 -26.13 -8.90 12.91
CA ALA A 110 -27.26 -9.72 13.37
C ALA A 110 -27.68 -9.43 14.82
N SER A 111 -26.89 -8.71 15.62
CA SER A 111 -27.13 -8.53 17.06
C SER A 111 -28.06 -7.37 17.43
N LYS A 112 -28.67 -6.65 16.47
CA LYS A 112 -29.70 -5.63 16.76
C LYS A 112 -31.12 -6.13 16.51
N LYS A 113 -31.54 -7.14 17.26
CA LYS A 113 -32.96 -7.40 17.58
C LYS A 113 -33.06 -8.07 18.96
N GLN A 114 -33.06 -7.27 20.02
CA GLN A 114 -33.78 -7.56 21.27
C GLN A 114 -34.37 -6.25 21.79
#